data_AF-A0A7I7P5B4-F1
#
_entry.id   AF-A0A7I7P5B4-F1
#
_cell.length_a   1.000
_cell.length_b   1.000
_cell.length_c   1.000
_cell.angle_alpha   90.00
_cell.angle_beta   90.00
_cell.angle_gamma   90.00
#
_symmetry.space_group_name_H-M   'P 1'
#
loop_
_entity.id
_entity.type
_entity.pdbx_description
1 polymer ?
#
loop_
_entity_poly.entity_id
_entity_poly.type
_entity_poly.pdbx_seq_one_letter_code
_entity_poly.pdbx_strand_id
1 'polypeptide(L)'
;MSLVAGRGPLSSDPAGRFSPPLPADVVFIEPHPRRVQAVRDGQLVIDTEGALLVHRRGQPLGYAFRADEVGDLPTEPEPEAPGFVHVPWDAVDTWLEEGRELVHYPPNPYHRVDCRPTKRRLRVSIAGTVLVDTDDTVIVFETSLEPRLYVDPAHVRTDLLRRSDTSSYCNYKGFATYWSAGDVEDVAWSYPDPPPESLPIKGFFSFDAARADVTAELPVSRRS
;
A
#
# COMPACT_ATOMS: atom_id res chain seq x y z
N MET A 1 5.66 2.95 -4.34
CA MET A 1 4.50 3.16 -5.22
C MET A 1 3.93 4.58 -5.22
N SER A 2 3.89 5.31 -4.09
CA SER A 2 3.12 6.57 -3.96
C SER A 2 3.36 7.66 -5.02
N LEU A 3 4.60 7.86 -5.47
CA LEU A 3 4.90 8.86 -6.50
C LEU A 3 4.48 8.42 -7.90
N VAL A 4 4.64 7.13 -8.23
CA VAL A 4 4.55 6.59 -9.60
C VAL A 4 3.31 5.73 -9.86
N ALA A 5 2.50 5.46 -8.85
CA ALA A 5 1.30 4.63 -8.92
C ALA A 5 0.04 5.40 -8.53
N GLY A 6 -1.12 4.84 -8.89
CA GLY A 6 -2.42 5.48 -8.64
C GLY A 6 -2.44 6.89 -9.23
N ARG A 7 -2.85 7.86 -8.41
CA ARG A 7 -2.84 9.29 -8.79
C ARG A 7 -1.60 10.06 -8.33
N GLY A 8 -0.50 9.37 -8.11
CA GLY A 8 0.78 9.97 -7.71
C GLY A 8 1.30 10.97 -8.75
N PRO A 9 2.10 11.97 -8.34
CA PRO A 9 2.58 13.02 -9.23
C PRO A 9 3.35 12.50 -10.45
N LEU A 10 4.13 11.42 -10.34
CA LEU A 10 4.91 10.85 -11.44
C LEU A 10 4.20 9.70 -12.17
N SER A 11 2.96 9.38 -11.78
CA SER A 11 2.17 8.31 -12.39
C SER A 11 1.72 8.62 -13.83
N SER A 12 1.07 7.66 -14.47
CA SER A 12 0.43 7.85 -15.78
C SER A 12 -0.91 8.62 -15.71
N ASP A 13 -1.50 8.79 -14.51
CA ASP A 13 -2.76 9.53 -14.27
C ASP A 13 -2.65 10.38 -13.00
N PRO A 14 -1.79 11.41 -12.97
CA PRO A 14 -1.55 12.21 -11.77
C PRO A 14 -2.81 12.99 -11.35
N ALA A 15 -2.98 13.17 -10.03
CA ALA A 15 -4.07 13.99 -9.49
C ALA A 15 -3.98 15.49 -9.85
N GLY A 16 -2.82 15.95 -10.30
CA GLY A 16 -2.56 17.32 -10.72
C GLY A 16 -1.85 17.39 -12.07
N ARG A 17 -1.44 18.59 -12.48
CA ARG A 17 -0.70 18.83 -13.73
C ARG A 17 0.60 19.54 -13.45
N PHE A 18 1.65 19.20 -14.19
CA PHE A 18 2.89 19.96 -14.18
C PHE A 18 2.83 21.09 -15.19
N SER A 19 3.47 22.21 -14.83
CA SER A 19 3.70 23.33 -15.73
C SER A 19 5.13 23.82 -15.51
N PRO A 20 6.06 23.59 -16.45
CA PRO A 20 5.87 22.87 -17.72
C PRO A 20 5.59 21.36 -17.53
N PRO A 21 5.06 20.65 -18.55
CA PRO A 21 4.89 19.19 -18.50
C PRO A 21 6.21 18.46 -18.23
N LEU A 22 6.15 17.35 -17.50
CA LEU A 22 7.30 16.45 -17.32
C LEU A 22 7.48 15.52 -18.53
N PRO A 23 8.73 15.18 -18.92
CA PRO A 23 9.00 14.11 -19.87
C PRO A 23 8.34 12.77 -19.46
N ALA A 24 8.05 11.92 -20.44
CA ALA A 24 7.34 10.66 -20.21
C ALA A 24 8.19 9.62 -19.46
N ASP A 25 9.50 9.72 -19.60
CA ASP A 25 10.56 8.83 -19.12
C ASP A 25 11.27 9.38 -17.87
N VAL A 26 10.65 10.34 -17.16
CA VAL A 26 11.22 10.86 -15.90
C VAL A 26 11.42 9.72 -14.89
N VAL A 27 12.65 9.62 -14.39
CA VAL A 27 13.03 8.83 -13.23
C VAL A 27 13.40 9.79 -12.10
N PHE A 28 12.86 9.56 -10.91
CA PHE A 28 13.28 10.29 -9.71
C PHE A 28 14.09 9.34 -8.83
N ILE A 29 15.32 9.74 -8.51
CA ILE A 29 16.24 8.96 -7.69
C ILE A 29 16.61 9.81 -6.49
N GLU A 30 16.53 9.22 -5.30
CA GLU A 30 16.89 9.88 -4.05
C GLU A 30 17.74 8.95 -3.18
N PRO A 31 18.66 9.49 -2.37
CA PRO A 31 19.28 8.74 -1.29
C PRO A 31 18.21 8.20 -0.33
N HIS A 32 18.40 6.97 0.13
CA HIS A 32 17.56 6.36 1.14
C HIS A 32 18.28 6.36 2.49
N PRO A 33 18.03 7.32 3.38
CA PRO A 33 18.78 7.50 4.62
C PRO A 33 18.34 6.51 5.70
N ARG A 34 18.24 5.23 5.34
CA ARG A 34 17.87 4.12 6.22
C ARG A 34 18.76 2.94 5.93
N ARG A 35 19.08 2.18 6.98
CA ARG A 35 19.81 0.93 6.87
C ARG A 35 18.95 -0.12 6.16
N VAL A 36 19.45 -0.63 5.06
CA VAL A 36 18.86 -1.72 4.29
C VAL A 36 19.75 -2.94 4.42
N GLN A 37 19.14 -4.07 4.75
CA GLN A 37 19.83 -5.35 4.88
C GLN A 37 19.12 -6.42 4.06
N ALA A 38 19.91 -7.37 3.56
CA ALA A 38 19.40 -8.55 2.85
C ALA A 38 20.01 -9.82 3.44
N VAL A 39 19.18 -10.85 3.62
CA VAL A 39 19.59 -12.15 4.15
C VAL A 39 19.32 -13.22 3.10
N ARG A 40 20.31 -14.08 2.86
CA ARG A 40 20.22 -15.25 1.97
C ARG A 40 20.89 -16.45 2.62
N ASP A 41 20.21 -17.59 2.61
CA ASP A 41 20.62 -18.83 3.28
C ASP A 41 20.98 -18.60 4.77
N GLY A 42 20.26 -17.69 5.43
CA GLY A 42 20.50 -17.29 6.81
C GLY A 42 21.73 -16.39 7.03
N GLN A 43 22.41 -15.96 5.98
CA GLN A 43 23.58 -15.08 6.04
C GLN A 43 23.23 -13.66 5.57
N LEU A 44 23.76 -12.65 6.27
CA LEU A 44 23.66 -11.25 5.86
C LEU A 44 24.55 -11.02 4.63
N VAL A 45 23.93 -10.72 3.48
CA VAL A 45 24.60 -10.54 2.18
C VAL A 45 24.62 -9.09 1.69
N ILE A 46 23.74 -8.24 2.21
CA ILE A 46 23.78 -6.78 2.03
C ILE A 46 23.58 -6.14 3.40
N ASP A 47 24.35 -5.11 3.71
CA ASP A 47 24.17 -4.26 4.88
C ASP A 47 24.72 -2.85 4.59
N THR A 48 23.83 -1.90 4.31
CA THR A 48 24.24 -0.57 3.84
C THR A 48 23.25 0.52 4.27
N GLU A 49 23.76 1.73 4.46
CA GLU A 49 22.99 2.97 4.57
C GLU A 49 23.09 3.82 3.29
N GLY A 50 23.77 3.30 2.27
CA GLY A 50 24.08 3.99 1.00
C GLY A 50 23.13 3.64 -0.15
N ALA A 51 21.99 3.01 0.12
CA ALA A 51 21.02 2.66 -0.92
C ALA A 51 20.36 3.91 -1.52
N LEU A 52 19.97 3.81 -2.79
CA LEU A 52 19.11 4.78 -3.48
C LEU A 52 17.70 4.20 -3.62
N LEU A 53 16.69 5.05 -3.56
CA LEU A 53 15.33 4.73 -4.00
C LEU A 53 15.11 5.22 -5.43
N VAL A 54 14.67 4.31 -6.29
CA VAL A 54 14.41 4.58 -7.71
C VAL A 54 12.92 4.57 -7.99
N HIS A 55 12.36 5.73 -8.33
CA HIS A 55 10.95 5.90 -8.68
C HIS A 55 10.82 6.00 -10.21
N ARG A 56 10.32 4.93 -10.84
CA ARG A 56 10.06 4.87 -12.28
C ARG A 56 8.59 4.58 -12.57
N ARG A 57 8.02 5.29 -13.55
CA ARG A 57 6.61 5.12 -13.95
C ARG A 57 6.36 3.68 -14.41
N GLY A 58 5.26 3.09 -13.94
CA GLY A 58 4.85 1.74 -14.34
C GLY A 58 5.69 0.61 -13.72
N GLN A 59 6.64 0.93 -12.84
CA GLN A 59 7.45 -0.05 -12.12
C GLN A 59 7.21 0.03 -10.60
N PRO A 60 7.35 -1.09 -9.88
CA PRO A 60 7.50 -1.06 -8.43
C PRO A 60 8.62 -0.11 -7.99
N LEU A 61 8.51 0.45 -6.79
CA LEU A 61 9.63 1.16 -6.17
C LEU A 61 10.76 0.15 -5.96
N GLY A 62 12.00 0.51 -6.27
CA GLY A 62 13.17 -0.35 -6.10
C GLY A 62 14.28 0.33 -5.31
N TYR A 63 15.12 -0.48 -4.65
CA TYR A 63 16.41 -0.05 -4.17
C TYR A 63 17.45 -0.21 -5.27
N ALA A 64 18.37 0.75 -5.37
CA ALA A 64 19.62 0.55 -6.08
C ALA A 64 20.79 0.64 -5.08
N PHE A 65 21.72 -0.29 -5.18
CA PHE A 65 22.87 -0.45 -4.27
C PHE A 65 24.15 -0.16 -5.01
N ARG A 66 25.22 0.23 -4.32
CA ARG A 66 26.52 0.32 -4.97
C ARG A 66 26.97 -1.08 -5.42
N ALA A 67 27.52 -1.17 -6.62
CA ALA A 67 27.93 -2.46 -7.19
C ALA A 67 28.99 -3.20 -6.34
N ASP A 68 29.79 -2.46 -5.56
CA ASP A 68 30.80 -3.01 -4.65
C ASP A 68 30.23 -3.55 -3.32
N GLU A 69 28.93 -3.35 -3.04
CA GLU A 69 28.27 -3.73 -1.78
C GLU A 69 27.39 -4.98 -1.87
N VAL A 70 27.13 -5.52 -3.07
CA VAL A 70 26.14 -6.61 -3.29
C VAL A 70 26.74 -7.99 -3.55
N GLY A 71 28.07 -8.11 -3.53
CA GLY A 71 28.79 -9.38 -3.71
C GLY A 71 28.44 -10.08 -5.03
N ASP A 72 28.18 -11.39 -4.95
CA ASP A 72 27.86 -12.27 -6.10
C ASP A 72 26.35 -12.38 -6.38
N LEU A 73 25.52 -11.51 -5.80
CA LEU A 73 24.08 -11.50 -6.08
C LEU A 73 23.82 -11.19 -7.57
N PRO A 74 22.76 -11.75 -8.17
CA PRO A 74 22.35 -11.33 -9.50
C PRO A 74 21.99 -9.85 -9.49
N THR A 75 22.42 -9.11 -10.52
CA THR A 75 22.26 -7.66 -10.58
C THR A 75 21.93 -7.16 -11.98
N GLU A 76 21.19 -6.06 -12.05
CA GLU A 76 21.01 -5.25 -13.25
C GLU A 76 21.54 -3.83 -13.01
N PRO A 77 22.32 -3.21 -13.92
CA PRO A 77 22.77 -1.83 -13.75
C PRO A 77 21.59 -0.83 -13.68
N GLU A 78 21.67 0.20 -12.83
CA GLU A 78 20.74 1.34 -12.87
C GLU A 78 21.28 2.40 -13.86
N PRO A 79 20.66 2.58 -15.05
CA PRO A 79 21.20 3.44 -16.09
C PRO A 79 21.35 4.91 -15.67
N GLU A 80 20.45 5.38 -14.81
CA GLU A 80 20.38 6.75 -14.33
C GLU A 80 21.27 7.02 -13.09
N ALA A 81 21.92 5.99 -12.54
CA ALA A 81 22.86 6.10 -11.42
C ALA A 81 24.11 5.22 -11.65
N PRO A 82 25.11 5.70 -12.42
CA PRO A 82 26.33 4.94 -12.69
C PRO A 82 27.03 4.45 -11.42
N GLY A 83 27.41 3.17 -11.41
CA GLY A 83 28.01 2.52 -10.24
C GLY A 83 27.00 1.90 -9.28
N PHE A 84 25.70 2.09 -9.52
CA PHE A 84 24.62 1.43 -8.79
C PHE A 84 23.96 0.31 -9.60
N VAL A 85 23.40 -0.66 -8.89
CA VAL A 85 22.74 -1.84 -9.44
C VAL A 85 21.46 -2.17 -8.66
N HIS A 86 20.49 -2.74 -9.36
CA HIS A 86 19.34 -3.41 -8.76
C HIS A 86 19.68 -4.84 -8.44
N VAL A 87 19.20 -5.32 -7.30
CA VAL A 87 19.17 -6.74 -6.95
C VAL A 87 17.71 -7.20 -7.07
N PRO A 88 17.39 -8.25 -7.86
CA PRO A 88 16.04 -8.80 -7.93
C PRO A 88 15.50 -9.12 -6.53
N TRP A 89 14.24 -8.80 -6.26
CA TRP A 89 13.67 -8.94 -4.93
C TRP A 89 13.72 -10.37 -4.40
N ASP A 90 13.58 -11.36 -5.30
CA ASP A 90 13.61 -12.80 -5.05
C ASP A 90 15.02 -13.41 -5.04
N ALA A 91 16.08 -12.60 -5.20
CA ALA A 91 17.46 -13.06 -5.12
C ALA A 91 17.93 -13.39 -3.69
N VAL A 92 17.14 -13.01 -2.70
CA VAL A 92 17.43 -13.16 -1.26
C VAL A 92 16.15 -13.62 -0.54
N ASP A 93 16.30 -14.20 0.66
CA ASP A 93 15.18 -14.74 1.42
C ASP A 93 14.44 -13.67 2.22
N THR A 94 15.16 -12.64 2.68
CA THR A 94 14.60 -11.62 3.56
C THR A 94 15.22 -10.26 3.30
N TRP A 95 14.37 -9.25 3.15
CA TRP A 95 14.75 -7.84 3.13
C TRP A 95 14.38 -7.19 4.46
N LEU A 96 15.27 -6.37 4.99
CA LEU A 96 15.05 -5.60 6.21
C LEU A 96 15.34 -4.13 5.96
N GLU A 97 14.49 -3.25 6.49
CA GLU A 97 14.74 -1.82 6.58
C GLU A 97 14.63 -1.40 8.05
N GLU A 98 15.71 -0.88 8.63
CA GLU A 98 15.75 -0.54 10.06
C GLU A 98 15.27 -1.69 10.97
N GLY A 99 15.60 -2.92 10.60
CA GLY A 99 15.20 -4.14 11.30
C GLY A 99 13.75 -4.60 11.05
N ARG A 100 12.96 -3.87 10.25
CA ARG A 100 11.62 -4.31 9.82
C ARG A 100 11.73 -5.19 8.59
N GLU A 101 11.16 -6.38 8.66
CA GLU A 101 11.02 -7.27 7.50
C GLU A 101 10.07 -6.69 6.44
N LEU A 102 10.51 -6.76 5.17
CA LEU A 102 9.80 -6.29 4.00
C LEU A 102 9.31 -7.47 3.15
N VAL A 103 8.14 -7.31 2.50
CA VAL A 103 7.48 -8.44 1.82
C VAL A 103 7.64 -8.42 0.29
N HIS A 104 7.32 -7.30 -0.38
CA HIS A 104 7.23 -7.26 -1.85
C HIS A 104 8.09 -6.20 -2.54
N TYR A 105 8.27 -5.06 -1.87
CA TYR A 105 9.03 -3.91 -2.38
C TYR A 105 9.24 -2.90 -1.25
N PRO A 106 10.18 -1.95 -1.38
CA PRO A 106 10.45 -0.92 -0.38
C PRO A 106 9.21 -0.08 -0.04
N PRO A 107 8.99 0.26 1.25
CA PRO A 107 8.00 1.27 1.60
C PRO A 107 8.40 2.63 1.01
N ASN A 108 7.43 3.38 0.50
CA ASN A 108 7.71 4.70 -0.08
C ASN A 108 7.66 5.78 1.02
N PRO A 109 8.71 6.62 1.17
CA PRO A 109 8.78 7.62 2.25
C PRO A 109 7.72 8.74 2.13
N TYR A 110 7.13 8.93 0.95
CA TYR A 110 6.04 9.89 0.72
C TYR A 110 4.65 9.27 0.87
N HIS A 111 4.54 7.97 1.20
CA HIS A 111 3.25 7.36 1.47
C HIS A 111 2.74 7.77 2.85
N ARG A 112 1.48 8.17 2.91
CA ARG A 112 0.78 8.50 4.14
C ARG A 112 -0.57 7.82 4.19
N VAL A 113 -0.93 7.41 5.40
CA VAL A 113 -2.25 6.94 5.76
C VAL A 113 -2.77 7.86 6.85
N ASP A 114 -3.82 8.61 6.56
CA ASP A 114 -4.48 9.49 7.52
C ASP A 114 -5.85 8.89 7.86
N CYS A 115 -5.95 8.29 9.04
CA CYS A 115 -7.20 7.79 9.60
C CYS A 115 -7.87 8.88 10.45
N ARG A 116 -9.10 9.28 10.08
CA ARG A 116 -9.82 10.36 10.77
C ARG A 116 -11.23 9.90 11.14
N PRO A 117 -11.61 9.95 12.43
CA PRO A 117 -13.01 9.81 12.82
C PRO A 117 -13.87 10.84 12.08
N THR A 118 -15.07 10.44 11.66
CA THR A 118 -15.97 11.30 10.90
C THR A 118 -17.44 10.92 11.16
N LYS A 119 -18.36 11.73 10.60
CA LYS A 119 -19.81 11.50 10.61
C LYS A 119 -20.37 11.31 9.20
N ARG A 120 -19.54 10.78 8.30
CA ARG A 120 -19.91 10.43 6.93
C ARG A 120 -20.61 9.09 6.94
N ARG A 121 -21.81 9.04 6.37
CA ARG A 121 -22.62 7.83 6.38
C ARG A 121 -22.05 6.75 5.46
N LEU A 122 -22.05 5.52 5.95
CA LEU A 122 -21.78 4.29 5.21
C LEU A 122 -23.02 3.40 5.32
N ARG A 123 -23.57 3.03 4.16
CA ARG A 123 -24.58 1.98 4.05
C ARG A 123 -24.11 0.91 3.09
N VAL A 124 -24.17 -0.34 3.52
CA VAL A 124 -23.77 -1.50 2.72
C VAL A 124 -24.86 -2.55 2.77
N SER A 125 -25.27 -3.04 1.60
CA SER A 125 -26.23 -4.14 1.49
C SER A 125 -25.85 -5.15 0.42
N ILE A 126 -26.31 -6.39 0.60
CA ILE A 126 -26.14 -7.49 -0.37
C ILE A 126 -27.50 -8.15 -0.56
N ALA A 127 -27.95 -8.22 -1.81
CA ALA A 127 -29.25 -8.79 -2.17
C ALA A 127 -30.41 -8.26 -1.28
N GLY A 128 -30.38 -6.96 -0.94
CA GLY A 128 -31.38 -6.30 -0.09
C GLY A 128 -31.19 -6.47 1.42
N THR A 129 -30.25 -7.31 1.87
CA THR A 129 -29.90 -7.46 3.29
C THR A 129 -28.87 -6.41 3.70
N VAL A 130 -29.21 -5.55 4.65
CA VAL A 130 -28.30 -4.52 5.16
C VAL A 130 -27.25 -5.14 6.10
N LEU A 131 -25.97 -4.93 5.80
CA LEU A 131 -24.85 -5.35 6.63
C LEU A 131 -24.37 -4.23 7.56
N VAL A 132 -24.42 -2.98 7.08
CA VAL A 132 -23.99 -1.77 7.79
C VAL A 132 -24.91 -0.63 7.40
N ASP A 133 -25.32 0.18 8.37
CA ASP A 133 -25.93 1.50 8.15
C ASP A 133 -25.62 2.39 9.36
N THR A 134 -24.57 3.20 9.26
CA THR A 134 -24.09 4.07 10.35
C THR A 134 -23.39 5.31 9.80
N ASP A 135 -23.34 6.38 10.59
CA ASP A 135 -22.47 7.53 10.36
C ASP A 135 -21.21 7.51 11.24
N ASP A 136 -21.10 6.56 12.16
CA ASP A 136 -19.96 6.44 13.06
C ASP A 136 -18.82 5.68 12.36
N THR A 137 -18.05 6.42 11.58
CA THR A 137 -17.02 5.86 10.68
C THR A 137 -15.67 6.53 10.86
N VAL A 138 -14.63 5.86 10.38
CA VAL A 138 -13.29 6.42 10.20
C VAL A 138 -13.04 6.54 8.71
N ILE A 139 -12.82 7.75 8.21
CA ILE A 139 -12.37 7.96 6.84
C ILE A 139 -10.85 7.79 6.77
N VAL A 140 -10.39 7.01 5.80
CA VAL A 140 -8.98 6.80 5.51
C VAL A 140 -8.63 7.51 4.22
N PHE A 141 -7.68 8.44 4.33
CA PHE A 141 -7.01 9.04 3.19
C PHE A 141 -5.66 8.34 3.02
N GLU A 142 -5.50 7.66 1.91
CA GLU A 142 -4.27 6.95 1.57
C GLU A 142 -3.66 7.59 0.33
N THR A 143 -2.35 7.89 0.36
CA THR A 143 -1.69 8.60 -0.74
C THR A 143 -1.97 7.93 -2.08
N SER A 144 -2.42 8.73 -3.04
CA SER A 144 -2.70 8.33 -4.42
C SER A 144 -3.88 7.36 -4.62
N LEU A 145 -4.68 7.09 -3.57
CA LEU A 145 -5.91 6.29 -3.62
C LEU A 145 -7.15 7.12 -3.27
N GLU A 146 -8.31 6.65 -3.74
CA GLU A 146 -9.60 7.22 -3.34
C GLU A 146 -9.86 6.96 -1.85
N PRO A 147 -10.47 7.93 -1.13
CA PRO A 147 -10.78 7.77 0.29
C PRO A 147 -11.72 6.58 0.53
N ARG A 148 -11.54 5.89 1.65
CA ARG A 148 -12.42 4.78 2.06
C ARG A 148 -12.95 4.99 3.47
N LEU A 149 -14.20 4.60 3.69
CA LEU A 149 -14.77 4.53 5.04
C LEU A 149 -14.48 3.15 5.65
N TYR A 150 -14.02 3.18 6.89
CA TYR A 150 -13.88 2.03 7.77
C TYR A 150 -14.89 2.16 8.91
N VAL A 151 -15.44 1.04 9.34
CA VAL A 151 -16.49 0.98 10.36
C VAL A 151 -16.12 -0.01 11.45
N ASP A 152 -16.39 0.37 12.70
CA ASP A 152 -16.20 -0.51 13.86
C ASP A 152 -17.09 -1.76 13.72
N PRO A 153 -16.59 -2.96 14.07
CA PRO A 153 -17.38 -4.19 14.04
C PRO A 153 -18.73 -4.12 14.78
N ALA A 154 -18.86 -3.26 15.79
CA ALA A 154 -20.10 -3.04 16.54
C ALA A 154 -21.25 -2.49 15.68
N HIS A 155 -20.94 -1.82 14.57
CA HIS A 155 -21.93 -1.30 13.61
C HIS A 155 -22.12 -2.22 12.39
N VAL A 156 -21.50 -3.40 12.41
CA VAL A 156 -21.55 -4.38 11.32
C VAL A 156 -22.30 -5.61 11.79
N ARG A 157 -23.21 -6.12 10.94
CA ARG A 157 -23.85 -7.44 11.11
C ARG A 157 -22.85 -8.57 10.88
N THR A 158 -21.86 -8.67 11.76
CA THR A 158 -20.78 -9.66 11.69
C THR A 158 -21.29 -11.09 11.82
N ASP A 159 -22.48 -11.29 12.40
CA ASP A 159 -23.20 -12.57 12.41
C ASP A 159 -23.56 -13.08 11.00
N LEU A 160 -23.57 -12.20 10.00
CA LEU A 160 -23.81 -12.53 8.60
C LEU A 160 -22.50 -12.67 7.80
N LEU A 161 -21.35 -12.47 8.43
CA LEU A 161 -20.04 -12.54 7.79
C LEU A 161 -19.34 -13.86 8.11
N ARG A 162 -18.71 -14.46 7.10
CA ARG A 162 -17.84 -15.62 7.23
C ARG A 162 -16.44 -15.23 6.79
N ARG A 163 -15.44 -15.48 7.64
CA ARG A 163 -14.04 -15.27 7.27
C ARG A 163 -13.67 -16.17 6.09
N SER A 164 -12.97 -15.58 5.11
CA SER A 164 -12.40 -16.25 3.96
C SER A 164 -10.95 -16.65 4.22
N ASP A 165 -10.43 -17.59 3.41
CA ASP A 165 -9.00 -17.94 3.38
C ASP A 165 -8.17 -16.89 2.62
N THR A 166 -8.83 -15.97 1.90
CA THR A 166 -8.17 -14.89 1.17
C THR A 166 -7.47 -13.93 2.15
N SER A 167 -6.22 -13.62 1.84
CA SER A 167 -5.45 -12.55 2.48
C SER A 167 -4.66 -11.76 1.44
N SER A 168 -4.37 -10.51 1.75
CA SER A 168 -3.51 -9.66 0.93
C SER A 168 -2.60 -8.81 1.82
N TYR A 169 -1.43 -8.44 1.30
CA TYR A 169 -0.47 -7.62 2.05
C TYR A 169 -0.41 -6.19 1.51
N CYS A 170 -0.42 -5.23 2.42
CA CYS A 170 -0.14 -3.83 2.14
C CYS A 170 1.01 -3.34 3.03
N ASN A 171 2.04 -2.73 2.42
CA ASN A 171 3.20 -2.16 3.13
C ASN A 171 2.83 -1.17 4.25
N TYR A 172 1.64 -0.56 4.19
CA TYR A 172 1.21 0.50 5.11
C TYR A 172 0.06 0.11 6.03
N LYS A 173 -0.54 -1.07 5.82
CA LYS A 173 -1.70 -1.56 6.60
C LYS A 173 -1.52 -2.99 7.13
N GLY A 174 -0.47 -3.69 6.69
CA GLY A 174 -0.22 -5.07 7.05
C GLY A 174 -1.06 -6.04 6.23
N PHE A 175 -1.32 -7.21 6.81
CA PHE A 175 -2.13 -8.25 6.19
C PHE A 175 -3.62 -7.98 6.37
N ALA A 176 -4.35 -7.87 5.25
CA ALA A 176 -5.80 -7.84 5.24
C ALA A 176 -6.36 -9.26 5.38
N THR A 177 -7.41 -9.40 6.18
CA THR A 177 -8.27 -10.59 6.22
C THR A 177 -9.59 -10.26 5.54
N TYR A 178 -10.04 -11.15 4.65
CA TYR A 178 -11.29 -10.97 3.90
C TYR A 178 -12.46 -11.76 4.49
N TRP A 179 -13.66 -11.28 4.21
CA TRP A 179 -14.91 -11.79 4.74
C TRP A 179 -15.98 -11.83 3.65
N SER A 180 -16.71 -12.93 3.61
CA SER A 180 -17.77 -13.24 2.67
C SER A 180 -19.13 -13.12 3.34
N ALA A 181 -20.19 -12.86 2.58
CA ALA A 181 -21.55 -12.74 3.10
C ALA A 181 -22.56 -13.38 2.13
N GLY A 182 -23.34 -14.36 2.62
CA GLY A 182 -24.15 -15.22 1.76
C GLY A 182 -23.27 -15.93 0.73
N ASP A 183 -23.63 -15.79 -0.55
CA ASP A 183 -22.89 -16.36 -1.70
C ASP A 183 -21.86 -15.38 -2.30
N VAL A 184 -21.70 -14.19 -1.71
CA VAL A 184 -20.73 -13.20 -2.19
C VAL A 184 -19.43 -13.34 -1.43
N GLU A 185 -18.41 -13.83 -2.11
CA GLU A 185 -17.06 -14.00 -1.55
C GLU A 185 -16.33 -12.66 -1.40
N ASP A 186 -15.48 -12.54 -0.37
CA ASP A 186 -14.53 -11.43 -0.15
C ASP A 186 -15.14 -10.03 -0.26
N VAL A 187 -16.37 -9.86 0.22
CA VAL A 187 -17.12 -8.59 0.13
C VAL A 187 -16.61 -7.51 1.08
N ALA A 188 -15.96 -7.91 2.17
CA ALA A 188 -15.38 -7.01 3.14
C ALA A 188 -13.95 -7.43 3.49
N TRP A 189 -13.15 -6.48 3.99
CA TRP A 189 -11.84 -6.76 4.55
C TRP A 189 -11.61 -5.99 5.84
N SER A 190 -10.66 -6.48 6.62
CA SER A 190 -10.25 -5.90 7.90
C SER A 190 -8.74 -6.09 8.10
N TYR A 191 -8.11 -5.20 8.86
CA TYR A 191 -6.70 -5.34 9.25
C TYR A 191 -6.62 -5.69 10.74
N PRO A 192 -6.39 -6.97 11.10
CA PRO A 192 -6.37 -7.39 12.50
C PRO A 192 -5.13 -6.89 13.25
N ASP A 193 -4.00 -6.71 12.57
CA ASP A 193 -2.77 -6.22 13.17
C ASP A 193 -2.03 -5.25 12.23
N PRO A 194 -2.57 -4.03 12.06
CA PRO A 194 -1.93 -3.01 11.23
C PRO A 194 -0.72 -2.38 11.94
N PRO A 195 0.24 -1.81 11.19
CA PRO A 195 1.33 -1.05 11.76
C PRO A 195 0.84 0.23 12.48
N PRO A 196 1.67 0.87 13.32
CA PRO A 196 1.31 2.03 14.13
C PRO A 196 0.52 3.12 13.40
N GLU A 197 0.90 3.43 12.16
CA GLU A 197 0.30 4.48 11.33
C GLU A 197 -1.16 4.18 10.96
N SER A 198 -1.56 2.92 10.95
CA SER A 198 -2.90 2.44 10.59
C SER A 198 -3.66 1.82 11.78
N LEU A 199 -3.14 1.94 13.02
CA LEU A 199 -3.81 1.43 14.23
C LEU A 199 -5.25 1.94 14.44
N PRO A 200 -5.63 3.18 14.08
CA PRO A 200 -7.00 3.65 14.28
C PRO A 200 -8.08 2.85 13.53
N ILE A 201 -7.70 2.00 12.57
CA ILE A 201 -8.62 1.10 11.84
C ILE A 201 -8.37 -0.37 12.18
N LYS A 202 -7.65 -0.68 13.27
CA LYS A 202 -7.40 -2.06 13.72
C LYS A 202 -8.72 -2.79 13.94
N GLY A 203 -8.92 -3.89 13.20
CA GLY A 203 -10.12 -4.71 13.23
C GLY A 203 -11.35 -4.09 12.58
N PHE A 204 -11.27 -2.86 12.06
CA PHE A 204 -12.41 -2.21 11.40
C PHE A 204 -12.62 -2.79 10.01
N PHE A 205 -13.86 -2.73 9.54
CA PHE A 205 -14.27 -3.26 8.24
C PHE A 205 -14.36 -2.16 7.19
N SER A 206 -13.97 -2.48 5.95
CA SER A 206 -14.34 -1.73 4.76
C SER A 206 -14.85 -2.72 3.70
N PHE A 207 -15.55 -2.21 2.69
CA PHE A 207 -16.38 -3.02 1.78
C PHE A 207 -16.07 -2.76 0.31
N ASP A 208 -16.14 -3.82 -0.49
CA ASP A 208 -15.88 -3.76 -1.93
C ASP A 208 -17.14 -3.35 -2.68
N ALA A 209 -17.15 -2.13 -3.23
CA ALA A 209 -18.25 -1.58 -4.00
C ALA A 209 -18.50 -2.31 -5.34
N ALA A 210 -17.57 -3.15 -5.80
CA ALA A 210 -17.80 -4.02 -6.96
C ALA A 210 -18.59 -5.29 -6.59
N ARG A 211 -18.68 -5.63 -5.30
CA ARG A 211 -19.29 -6.86 -4.80
C ARG A 211 -20.55 -6.64 -3.95
N ALA A 212 -20.72 -5.43 -3.41
CA ALA A 212 -21.90 -5.03 -2.63
C ALA A 212 -22.49 -3.71 -3.13
N ASP A 213 -23.75 -3.48 -2.79
CA ASP A 213 -24.36 -2.16 -2.92
C ASP A 213 -23.84 -1.28 -1.77
N VAL A 214 -22.89 -0.40 -2.10
CA VAL A 214 -22.20 0.48 -1.15
C VAL A 214 -22.56 1.93 -1.45
N THR A 215 -23.24 2.57 -0.50
CA THR A 215 -23.43 4.03 -0.47
C THR A 215 -22.55 4.62 0.62
N ALA A 216 -21.53 5.38 0.21
CA ALA A 216 -20.58 6.03 1.13
C ALA A 216 -20.51 7.54 0.84
N GLU A 217 -20.67 8.36 1.88
CA GLU A 217 -20.57 9.82 1.76
C GLU A 217 -19.09 10.26 1.69
N LEU A 218 -18.42 10.00 0.57
CA LEU A 218 -17.02 10.38 0.37
C LEU A 218 -16.87 11.86 -0.04
N PRO A 219 -15.71 12.50 0.22
CA PRO A 219 -15.39 13.81 -0.31
C PRO A 219 -15.46 13.82 -1.84
N VAL A 220 -15.92 14.94 -2.42
CA VAL A 220 -16.01 15.08 -3.88
C VAL A 220 -14.60 15.10 -4.48
N SER A 221 -14.24 14.06 -5.22
CA SER A 221 -13.09 14.09 -6.13
C SER A 221 -13.49 14.93 -7.36
N ARG A 222 -13.24 16.24 -7.33
CA ARG A 222 -13.47 17.08 -8.51
C ARG A 222 -12.46 16.67 -9.56
N ARG A 223 -12.92 15.91 -10.56
CA ARG A 223 -12.22 15.68 -11.82
C ARG A 223 -12.01 17.05 -12.48
N SER A 224 -10.79 17.58 -12.44
CA SER A 224 -10.39 18.73 -13.25
C SER A 224 -9.65 18.26 -14.49
#